data_AF-A0A497KCB0-F1
#
_entry.id   AF-A0A497KCB0-F1
#
_cell.length_a   1.000
_cell.length_b   1.000
_cell.length_c   1.000
_cell.angle_alpha   90.00
_cell.angle_beta   90.00
_cell.angle_gamma   90.00
#
_symmetry.space_group_name_H-M   'P 1'
#
loop_
_entity.id
_entity.type
_entity.pdbx_description
1 polymer ?
#
loop_
_entity_poly.entity_id
_entity_poly.type
_entity_poly.pdbx_seq_one_letter_code
_entity_poly.pdbx_strand_id
1 'polypeptide(L)'
;MNGAVLVKRGTYFFKHDVMFNKENITLSGEGQFHMILLFSETPVKSTGVEETMNEKIKEVKKKVLTWLKEEKLSPEEILDPNVHFNFGIKVSGSPLHVVQSVYNSDSIFVAANLILTSMQLDLLNKMSKNKRRKFFWNLRLALVSNNSVGDFLIKPNPPEDVREIFISSKRIFYDALTKDRLLSTIYDIYKTIMMTIWMLEQEAENHK
;
A
#
# COMPACT_ATOMS: atom_id res chain seq x y z
N MET A 1 -25.54 -27.63 -26.08
CA MET A 1 -24.86 -28.37 -24.98
C MET A 1 -24.51 -27.36 -23.91
N ASN A 2 -25.13 -27.46 -22.73
CA ASN A 2 -24.95 -26.49 -21.65
C ASN A 2 -23.65 -26.80 -20.89
N GLY A 3 -22.67 -25.90 -20.98
CA GLY A 3 -21.43 -25.98 -20.19
C GLY A 3 -21.61 -25.26 -18.85
N ALA A 4 -21.21 -25.90 -17.75
CA ALA A 4 -21.11 -25.26 -16.43
C ALA A 4 -19.63 -24.99 -16.11
N VAL A 5 -19.32 -23.80 -15.60
CA VAL A 5 -17.98 -23.44 -15.10
C VAL A 5 -18.02 -23.54 -13.57
N LEU A 6 -17.17 -24.40 -13.01
CA LEU A 6 -17.02 -24.51 -11.56
C LEU A 6 -16.03 -23.43 -11.08
N VAL A 7 -16.52 -22.46 -10.32
CA VAL A 7 -15.67 -21.46 -9.65
C VAL A 7 -15.55 -21.85 -8.18
N LYS A 8 -14.39 -21.57 -7.55
CA LYS A 8 -14.02 -22.02 -6.19
C LYS A 8 -15.09 -21.72 -5.11
N ARG A 9 -16.04 -20.81 -5.36
CA ARG A 9 -17.36 -20.78 -4.70
C ARG A 9 -18.47 -20.36 -5.68
N GLY A 10 -19.47 -21.23 -5.82
CA GLY A 10 -20.75 -20.94 -6.49
C GLY A 10 -20.86 -21.44 -7.93
N THR A 11 -22.09 -21.80 -8.32
CA THR A 11 -22.47 -22.18 -9.69
C THR A 11 -23.21 -21.02 -10.34
N TYR A 12 -22.76 -20.55 -11.50
CA TYR A 12 -23.40 -19.47 -12.25
C TYR A 12 -24.02 -19.99 -13.55
N PHE A 13 -25.23 -19.53 -13.88
CA PHE A 13 -25.94 -19.88 -15.12
C PHE A 13 -26.00 -18.66 -16.04
N PHE A 14 -25.65 -18.85 -17.31
CA PHE A 14 -25.67 -17.80 -18.32
C PHE A 14 -26.74 -18.09 -19.38
N LYS A 15 -27.39 -17.03 -19.87
CA LYS A 15 -28.55 -17.12 -20.79
C LYS A 15 -28.16 -17.00 -22.28
N HIS A 16 -26.90 -16.69 -22.60
CA HIS A 16 -26.38 -16.52 -23.97
C HIS A 16 -24.97 -17.12 -24.12
N ASP A 17 -24.54 -17.29 -25.37
CA ASP A 17 -23.34 -18.05 -25.77
C ASP A 17 -22.04 -17.53 -25.12
N VAL A 18 -21.28 -18.46 -24.56
CA VAL A 18 -19.94 -18.21 -24.01
C VAL A 18 -18.92 -18.56 -25.09
N MET A 19 -18.20 -17.55 -25.61
CA MET A 19 -17.09 -17.79 -26.53
C MET A 19 -15.77 -17.93 -25.79
N PHE A 20 -15.09 -19.05 -26.03
CA PHE A 20 -13.74 -19.32 -25.53
C PHE A 20 -12.73 -18.89 -26.59
N ASN A 21 -11.88 -17.92 -26.27
CA ASN A 21 -10.65 -17.69 -27.05
C ASN A 21 -9.46 -17.92 -26.11
N LYS A 22 -8.39 -18.52 -26.63
CA LYS A 22 -7.33 -19.24 -25.89
C LYS A 22 -6.67 -18.51 -24.71
N GLU A 23 -6.92 -17.21 -24.53
CA GLU A 23 -6.35 -16.42 -23.44
C GLU A 23 -7.38 -15.64 -22.61
N ASN A 24 -8.64 -15.49 -23.04
CA ASN A 24 -9.64 -14.71 -22.31
C ASN A 24 -11.07 -15.22 -22.54
N ILE A 25 -11.91 -15.17 -21.49
CA ILE A 25 -13.37 -15.31 -21.59
C ILE A 25 -13.99 -13.92 -21.42
N THR A 26 -14.74 -13.47 -22.43
CA THR A 26 -15.49 -12.21 -22.35
C THR A 26 -16.97 -12.52 -22.13
N LEU A 27 -17.54 -12.00 -21.04
CA LEU A 27 -18.97 -12.12 -20.74
C LEU A 27 -19.60 -10.73 -20.90
N SER A 28 -20.52 -10.57 -21.85
CA SER A 28 -21.28 -9.33 -22.04
C SER A 28 -22.72 -9.52 -21.57
N GLY A 29 -23.17 -8.64 -20.67
CA GLY A 29 -24.56 -8.50 -20.24
C GLY A 29 -24.81 -7.06 -19.76
N GLU A 30 -26.05 -6.61 -19.82
CA GLU A 30 -26.43 -5.28 -19.34
C GLU A 30 -26.30 -5.21 -17.82
N GLY A 31 -25.25 -4.55 -17.32
CA GLY A 31 -25.06 -4.24 -15.90
C GLY A 31 -23.88 -4.95 -15.25
N GLN A 32 -22.95 -4.12 -14.73
CA GLN A 32 -21.76 -4.43 -13.92
C GLN A 32 -20.77 -5.47 -14.47
N PHE A 33 -19.62 -4.95 -14.93
CA PHE A 33 -18.42 -5.73 -15.21
C PHE A 33 -17.94 -6.46 -13.95
N HIS A 34 -17.93 -7.79 -13.98
CA HIS A 34 -17.25 -8.62 -12.99
C HIS A 34 -16.07 -9.33 -13.68
N MET A 35 -14.85 -8.97 -13.28
CA MET A 35 -13.63 -9.63 -13.76
C MET A 35 -13.48 -10.97 -13.04
N ILE A 36 -13.42 -12.07 -13.80
CA ILE A 36 -13.14 -13.41 -13.27
C ILE A 36 -11.72 -13.80 -13.71
N LEU A 37 -10.82 -14.01 -12.76
CA LEU A 37 -9.48 -14.53 -12.99
C LEU A 37 -9.49 -16.06 -12.92
N LEU A 38 -9.04 -16.73 -13.99
CA LEU A 38 -8.80 -18.17 -14.01
C LEU A 38 -7.29 -18.42 -13.93
N PHE A 39 -6.88 -19.33 -13.05
CA PHE A 39 -5.49 -19.79 -12.93
C PHE A 39 -5.35 -21.17 -13.58
N SER A 40 -4.33 -21.34 -14.41
CA SER A 40 -3.92 -22.64 -14.94
C SER A 40 -3.18 -23.43 -13.86
N GLU A 41 -3.56 -24.68 -13.62
CA GLU A 41 -2.86 -25.61 -12.71
C GLU A 41 -1.65 -26.31 -13.36
N THR A 42 -1.29 -25.96 -14.60
CA THR A 42 -0.04 -26.46 -15.21
C THR A 42 1.10 -25.49 -14.90
N PRO A 43 2.24 -25.96 -14.36
CA PRO A 43 3.41 -25.11 -14.16
C PRO A 43 3.93 -24.71 -15.54
N VAL A 44 3.68 -23.46 -15.91
CA VAL A 44 4.36 -22.82 -17.02
C VAL A 44 5.84 -22.84 -16.67
N LYS A 45 6.68 -23.43 -17.53
CA LYS A 45 8.14 -23.37 -17.34
C LYS A 45 8.52 -21.90 -17.17
N SER A 46 9.16 -21.55 -16.05
CA SER A 46 9.62 -20.21 -15.75
C SER A 46 10.38 -19.67 -16.95
N THR A 47 9.87 -18.58 -17.53
CA THR A 47 10.58 -17.91 -18.61
C THR A 47 11.87 -17.32 -18.02
N GLY A 48 12.99 -17.30 -18.76
CA GLY A 48 14.27 -16.78 -18.23
C GLY A 48 14.20 -15.34 -17.68
N VAL A 49 13.17 -14.57 -18.08
CA VAL A 49 12.85 -13.25 -17.54
C VAL A 49 12.39 -13.31 -16.08
N GLU A 50 11.58 -14.30 -15.72
CA GLU A 50 11.04 -14.50 -14.36
C GLU A 50 12.14 -14.92 -13.38
N GLU A 51 13.04 -15.81 -13.80
CA GLU A 51 14.23 -16.18 -13.03
C GLU A 51 15.17 -14.99 -12.82
N THR A 52 15.40 -14.19 -13.87
CA THR A 52 16.23 -12.98 -13.78
C THR A 52 15.63 -11.94 -12.83
N MET A 53 14.31 -11.74 -12.86
CA MET A 53 13.63 -10.83 -11.94
C MET A 53 13.70 -11.33 -10.49
N ASN A 54 13.52 -12.63 -10.27
CA ASN A 54 13.65 -13.23 -8.95
C ASN A 54 15.06 -13.06 -8.35
N GLU A 55 16.11 -13.22 -9.15
CA GLU A 55 17.48 -12.94 -8.69
C GLU A 55 17.68 -11.46 -8.36
N LYS A 56 17.15 -10.55 -9.18
CA LYS A 56 17.21 -9.11 -8.92
C LYS A 56 16.48 -8.72 -7.63
N ILE A 57 15.32 -9.32 -7.36
CA ILE A 57 14.58 -9.13 -6.11
C ILE A 57 15.42 -9.60 -4.91
N LYS A 58 16.07 -10.76 -4.99
CA LYS A 58 16.95 -11.26 -3.91
C LYS A 58 18.14 -10.32 -3.68
N GLU A 59 18.75 -9.82 -4.75
CA GLU A 59 19.87 -8.87 -4.68
C GLU A 59 19.44 -7.56 -4.00
N VAL A 60 18.32 -6.98 -4.45
CA VAL A 60 17.75 -5.75 -3.89
C VAL A 60 17.38 -5.95 -2.42
N LYS A 61 16.71 -7.05 -2.09
CA LYS A 61 16.37 -7.42 -0.70
C LYS A 61 17.61 -7.40 0.20
N LYS A 62 18.70 -8.04 -0.26
CA LYS A 62 19.96 -8.08 0.48
C LYS A 62 20.58 -6.69 0.63
N LYS A 63 20.61 -5.88 -0.44
CA LYS A 63 21.12 -4.50 -0.42
C LYS A 63 20.35 -3.63 0.58
N VAL A 64 19.02 -3.62 0.49
CA VAL A 64 18.14 -2.86 1.40
C VAL A 64 18.36 -3.30 2.84
N LEU A 65 18.36 -4.61 3.12
CA LEU A 65 18.58 -5.13 4.48
C LEU A 65 19.94 -4.68 5.05
N THR A 66 21.00 -4.73 4.25
CA THR A 66 22.34 -4.26 4.66
C THR A 66 22.32 -2.78 5.01
N TRP A 67 21.78 -1.92 4.13
CA TRP A 67 21.73 -0.47 4.39
C TRP A 67 20.90 -0.11 5.63
N LEU A 68 19.76 -0.78 5.84
CA LEU A 68 18.94 -0.57 7.04
C LEU A 68 19.68 -0.97 8.33
N LYS A 69 20.49 -2.04 8.28
CA LYS A 69 21.32 -2.48 9.42
C LYS A 69 22.47 -1.52 9.71
N GLU A 70 23.15 -1.03 8.67
CA GLU A 70 24.24 -0.04 8.79
C GLU A 70 23.76 1.24 9.49
N GLU A 71 22.54 1.69 9.18
CA GLU A 71 21.93 2.86 9.80
C GLU A 71 21.24 2.56 11.14
N LYS A 72 21.41 1.35 11.68
CA LYS A 72 20.86 0.93 12.99
C LYS A 72 19.33 1.07 13.08
N LEU A 73 18.62 0.89 11.96
CA LEU A 73 17.16 0.95 11.91
C LEU A 73 16.47 -0.36 12.35
N SER A 74 17.26 -1.35 12.80
CA SER A 74 16.82 -2.64 13.35
C SER A 74 15.71 -3.32 12.52
N PRO A 75 15.96 -3.64 11.23
CA PRO A 75 14.94 -4.18 10.36
C PRO A 75 14.50 -5.59 10.78
N GLU A 76 13.20 -5.80 10.84
CA GLU A 76 12.55 -7.09 11.03
C GLU A 76 11.77 -7.45 9.76
N GLU A 77 11.96 -8.67 9.25
CA GLU A 77 11.20 -9.12 8.08
C GLU A 77 9.80 -9.59 8.51
N ILE A 78 8.78 -9.06 7.83
CA ILE A 78 7.37 -9.36 8.07
C ILE A 78 6.86 -10.19 6.89
N LEU A 79 6.31 -11.35 7.21
CA LEU A 79 5.72 -12.25 6.20
C LEU A 79 4.36 -11.71 5.75
N ASP A 80 4.20 -11.50 4.45
CA ASP A 80 2.94 -11.12 3.82
C ASP A 80 2.87 -11.78 2.43
N PRO A 81 1.76 -12.46 2.07
CA PRO A 81 1.63 -13.14 0.78
C PRO A 81 1.62 -12.20 -0.44
N ASN A 82 1.42 -10.89 -0.25
CA ASN A 82 1.32 -9.89 -1.33
C ASN A 82 2.62 -9.11 -1.56
N VAL A 83 3.71 -9.51 -0.92
CA VAL A 83 5.02 -8.85 -1.00
C VAL A 83 6.12 -9.89 -1.24
N HIS A 84 7.15 -9.53 -1.99
CA HIS A 84 8.36 -10.36 -2.01
C HIS A 84 9.23 -10.15 -0.77
N PHE A 85 9.20 -8.94 -0.20
CA PHE A 85 9.70 -8.66 1.14
C PHE A 85 9.05 -7.42 1.74
N ASN A 86 8.94 -7.40 3.07
CA ASN A 86 8.52 -6.25 3.86
C ASN A 86 9.43 -6.17 5.08
N PHE A 87 10.21 -5.11 5.19
CA PHE A 87 11.01 -4.84 6.38
C PHE A 87 10.32 -3.81 7.25
N GLY A 88 9.87 -4.23 8.42
CA GLY A 88 9.47 -3.33 9.51
C GLY A 88 10.71 -2.68 10.12
N ILE A 89 10.71 -1.36 10.20
CA ILE A 89 11.76 -0.55 10.82
C ILE A 89 11.15 0.45 11.80
N LYS A 90 11.98 1.06 12.65
CA LYS A 90 11.55 2.15 13.54
C LYS A 90 12.43 3.38 13.34
N VAL A 91 11.79 4.52 13.13
CA VAL A 91 12.45 5.85 13.11
C VAL A 91 11.88 6.66 14.26
N SER A 92 12.71 6.99 15.24
CA SER A 92 12.29 7.71 16.46
C SER A 92 11.06 7.09 17.13
N GLY A 93 10.99 5.75 17.16
CA GLY A 93 9.87 5.00 17.73
C GLY A 93 8.63 4.84 16.82
N SER A 94 8.56 5.56 15.70
CA SER A 94 7.48 5.40 14.72
C SER A 94 7.74 4.19 13.83
N PRO A 95 6.76 3.28 13.64
CA PRO A 95 6.91 2.13 12.76
C PRO A 95 6.77 2.55 11.29
N LEU A 96 7.71 2.09 10.45
CA LEU A 96 7.65 2.21 9.00
C LEU A 96 7.95 0.85 8.36
N HIS A 97 7.59 0.71 7.09
CA HIS A 97 7.78 -0.49 6.30
C HIS A 97 8.50 -0.15 5.01
N VAL A 98 9.53 -0.90 4.66
CA VAL A 98 10.13 -0.91 3.33
C VAL A 98 9.63 -2.13 2.59
N VAL A 99 8.83 -1.90 1.55
CA VAL A 99 8.01 -2.94 0.92
C VAL A 99 8.37 -3.09 -0.55
N GLN A 100 8.46 -4.33 -0.98
CA GLN A 100 8.49 -4.72 -2.39
C GLN A 100 7.23 -5.56 -2.65
N SER A 101 6.37 -5.10 -3.56
CA SER A 101 5.09 -5.76 -3.87
C SER A 101 5.24 -6.78 -4.99
N VAL A 102 4.49 -7.89 -4.91
CA VAL A 102 4.41 -8.87 -6.00
C VAL A 102 3.83 -8.29 -7.30
N TYR A 103 3.08 -7.19 -7.20
CA TYR A 103 2.47 -6.53 -8.36
C TYR A 103 3.41 -5.55 -9.08
N ASN A 104 4.52 -5.15 -8.46
CA ASN A 104 5.47 -4.17 -9.01
C ASN A 104 6.90 -4.65 -8.71
N SER A 105 7.35 -5.62 -9.49
CA SER A 105 8.54 -6.42 -9.19
C SER A 105 9.87 -5.67 -9.32
N ASP A 106 9.86 -4.50 -9.96
CA ASP A 106 11.03 -3.67 -10.30
C ASP A 106 11.24 -2.44 -9.38
N SER A 107 10.44 -2.34 -8.32
CA SER A 107 10.46 -1.17 -7.44
C SER A 107 10.11 -1.50 -5.99
N ILE A 108 10.57 -0.64 -5.09
CA ILE A 108 10.18 -0.65 -3.67
C ILE A 108 9.45 0.64 -3.32
N PHE A 109 8.77 0.66 -2.17
CA PHE A 109 8.26 1.89 -1.58
C PHE A 109 8.38 1.83 -0.06
N VAL A 110 8.33 2.99 0.58
CA VAL A 110 8.26 3.09 2.04
C VAL A 110 6.82 3.41 2.41
N ALA A 111 6.29 2.77 3.44
CA ALA A 111 4.95 3.05 3.92
C ALA A 111 4.89 3.09 5.45
N ALA A 112 3.88 3.77 5.95
CA ALA A 112 3.51 3.77 7.35
C ALA A 112 2.00 3.70 7.49
N ASN A 113 1.54 2.96 8.51
CA ASN A 113 0.16 2.99 8.94
C ASN A 113 0.09 3.71 10.29
N LEU A 114 -0.30 4.99 10.28
CA LEU A 114 -0.47 5.76 11.50
C LEU A 114 -1.79 5.35 12.15
N ILE A 115 -1.69 4.56 13.22
CA ILE A 115 -2.82 4.22 14.08
C ILE A 115 -2.99 5.36 15.09
N LEU A 116 -4.16 6.00 15.09
CA LEU A 116 -4.43 7.11 16.01
C LEU A 116 -4.57 6.57 17.44
N THR A 117 -3.90 7.24 18.38
CA THR A 117 -4.01 6.90 19.80
C THR A 117 -5.37 7.29 20.36
N SER A 118 -5.75 6.75 21.51
CA SER A 118 -6.99 7.15 22.21
C SER A 118 -7.05 8.67 22.43
N MET A 119 -5.93 9.28 22.83
CA MET A 119 -5.81 10.73 22.98
C MET A 119 -6.12 11.47 21.67
N GLN A 120 -5.55 11.03 20.54
CA GLN A 120 -5.78 11.65 19.23
C GLN A 120 -7.22 11.46 18.73
N LEU A 121 -7.82 10.30 19.00
CA LEU A 121 -9.23 10.04 18.71
C LEU A 121 -10.14 10.95 19.54
N ASP A 122 -9.83 11.15 20.82
CA ASP A 122 -10.57 12.07 21.68
C ASP A 122 -10.49 13.52 21.18
N LEU A 123 -9.33 13.94 20.66
CA LEU A 123 -9.17 15.25 20.03
C LEU A 123 -10.10 15.40 18.81
N LEU A 124 -10.10 14.41 17.91
CA LEU A 124 -11.01 14.39 16.76
C LEU A 124 -12.49 14.43 17.20
N ASN A 125 -12.83 13.66 18.23
CA ASN A 125 -14.19 13.53 18.73
C ASN A 125 -14.73 14.83 19.35
N LYS A 126 -13.86 15.63 19.97
CA LYS A 126 -14.19 16.96 20.50
C LYS A 126 -14.40 18.01 19.41
N MET A 127 -13.88 17.81 18.20
CA MET A 127 -14.12 18.74 17.09
C MET A 127 -15.58 18.68 16.63
N SER A 128 -16.16 19.85 16.33
CA SER A 128 -17.44 19.93 15.63
C SER A 128 -17.34 19.27 14.25
N LYS A 129 -18.47 18.78 13.71
CA LYS A 129 -18.51 18.11 12.40
C LYS A 129 -17.87 18.94 11.28
N ASN A 130 -18.15 20.24 11.24
CA ASN A 130 -17.58 21.14 10.23
C ASN A 130 -16.07 21.31 10.39
N LYS A 131 -15.58 21.43 11.63
CA LYS A 131 -14.14 21.57 11.89
C LYS A 131 -13.39 20.28 11.55
N ARG A 132 -13.95 19.12 11.94
CA ARG A 132 -13.39 17.81 11.58
C ARG A 132 -13.32 17.61 10.07
N ARG A 133 -14.37 17.98 9.34
CA ARG A 133 -14.39 17.96 7.87
C ARG A 133 -13.30 18.86 7.28
N LYS A 134 -13.14 20.09 7.81
CA LYS A 134 -12.11 21.03 7.38
C LYS A 134 -10.70 20.48 7.65
N PHE A 135 -10.46 19.90 8.82
CA PHE A 135 -9.19 19.27 9.17
C PHE A 135 -8.81 18.19 8.15
N PHE A 136 -9.70 17.23 7.88
CA PHE A 136 -9.39 16.17 6.91
C PHE A 136 -9.28 16.67 5.46
N TRP A 137 -9.89 17.80 5.11
CA TRP A 137 -9.62 18.46 3.83
C TRP A 137 -8.22 19.05 3.78
N ASN A 138 -7.83 19.79 4.82
CA ASN A 138 -6.49 20.36 4.93
C ASN A 138 -5.41 19.28 4.92
N LEU A 139 -5.65 18.17 5.64
CA LEU A 139 -4.74 17.02 5.66
C LEU A 139 -4.58 16.41 4.26
N ARG A 140 -5.68 16.19 3.52
CA ARG A 140 -5.61 15.69 2.14
C ARG A 140 -4.79 16.63 1.25
N LEU A 141 -5.03 17.94 1.34
CA LEU A 141 -4.29 18.93 0.55
C LEU A 141 -2.80 18.94 0.91
N ALA A 142 -2.46 18.82 2.19
CA ALA A 142 -1.08 18.73 2.65
C ALA A 142 -0.38 17.46 2.14
N LEU A 143 -1.05 16.30 2.22
CA LEU A 143 -0.51 15.03 1.73
C LEU A 143 -0.33 15.03 0.20
N VAL A 144 -1.31 15.55 -0.56
CA VAL A 144 -1.22 15.66 -2.02
C VAL A 144 -0.10 16.63 -2.46
N SER A 145 0.10 17.72 -1.71
CA SER A 145 1.14 18.71 -2.02
C SER A 145 2.55 18.25 -1.65
N ASN A 146 2.67 17.16 -0.88
CA ASN A 146 3.95 16.59 -0.50
C ASN A 146 4.49 15.69 -1.61
N ASN A 147 5.52 16.18 -2.30
CA ASN A 147 6.14 15.49 -3.43
C ASN A 147 6.72 14.10 -3.12
N SER A 148 6.96 13.77 -1.86
CA SER A 148 7.50 12.46 -1.45
C SER A 148 6.40 11.42 -1.25
N VAL A 149 5.14 11.86 -1.04
CA VAL A 149 3.98 10.96 -0.91
C VAL A 149 3.60 10.42 -2.30
N GLY A 150 3.42 9.11 -2.36
CA GLY A 150 2.95 8.41 -3.55
C GLY A 150 1.46 8.13 -3.48
N ASP A 151 1.01 7.59 -2.34
CA ASP A 151 -0.40 7.29 -2.09
C ASP A 151 -0.72 7.47 -0.60
N PHE A 152 -1.99 7.68 -0.28
CA PHE A 152 -2.47 7.73 1.10
C PHE A 152 -3.94 7.31 1.18
N LEU A 153 -4.31 6.71 2.32
CA LEU A 153 -5.68 6.30 2.57
C LEU A 153 -6.06 6.56 4.03
N ILE A 154 -7.10 7.38 4.23
CA ILE A 154 -7.66 7.70 5.54
C ILE A 154 -8.85 6.77 5.78
N LYS A 155 -8.78 5.93 6.82
CA LYS A 155 -9.72 4.83 7.04
C LYS A 155 -10.31 4.86 8.46
N PRO A 156 -11.42 4.15 8.71
CA PRO A 156 -12.29 3.52 7.71
C PRO A 156 -13.23 4.50 6.99
N ASN A 157 -13.73 5.54 7.67
CA ASN A 157 -14.80 6.37 7.14
C ASN A 157 -14.59 7.86 7.48
N PRO A 158 -13.77 8.59 6.71
CA PRO A 158 -13.54 10.00 6.97
C PRO A 158 -14.72 10.89 6.50
N PRO A 159 -15.06 11.96 7.24
CA PRO A 159 -14.44 12.41 8.50
C PRO A 159 -14.99 11.76 9.78
N GLU A 160 -16.01 10.91 9.73
CA GLU A 160 -16.80 10.50 10.89
C GLU A 160 -16.12 9.48 11.82
N ASP A 161 -15.51 8.44 11.28
CA ASP A 161 -14.83 7.35 12.01
C ASP A 161 -13.47 7.10 11.37
N VAL A 162 -12.47 7.88 11.77
CA VAL A 162 -11.09 7.72 11.32
C VAL A 162 -10.26 7.15 12.47
N ARG A 163 -9.55 6.06 12.18
CA ARG A 163 -8.70 5.35 13.16
C ARG A 163 -7.28 5.14 12.66
N GLU A 164 -7.12 5.08 11.34
CA GLU A 164 -5.82 4.86 10.75
C GLU A 164 -5.64 5.70 9.49
N ILE A 165 -4.39 6.09 9.26
CA ILE A 165 -3.97 6.84 8.08
C ILE A 165 -2.78 6.09 7.49
N PHE A 166 -3.03 5.43 6.36
CA PHE A 166 -1.98 4.83 5.56
C PHE A 166 -1.33 5.89 4.69
N ILE A 167 0.00 5.93 4.66
CA ILE A 167 0.80 6.84 3.84
C ILE A 167 1.92 6.02 3.21
N SER A 168 2.09 6.14 1.90
CA SER A 168 3.19 5.52 1.17
C SER A 168 3.98 6.55 0.39
N SER A 169 5.25 6.24 0.13
CA SER A 169 6.10 7.03 -0.74
C SER A 169 5.81 6.76 -2.20
N LYS A 170 6.31 7.65 -3.05
CA LYS A 170 6.56 7.28 -4.44
C LYS A 170 7.47 6.05 -4.49
N ARG A 171 7.31 5.26 -5.55
CA ARG A 171 8.13 4.07 -5.78
C ARG A 171 9.57 4.48 -6.09
N ILE A 172 10.52 3.71 -5.59
CA ILE A 172 11.93 3.75 -5.94
C ILE A 172 12.18 2.55 -6.84
N PHE A 173 12.36 2.82 -8.14
CA PHE A 173 12.74 1.80 -9.11
C PHE A 173 14.18 1.34 -8.87
N TYR A 174 14.47 0.08 -9.21
CA TYR A 174 15.77 -0.53 -8.93
C TYR A 174 16.96 0.15 -9.61
N ASP A 175 16.73 0.83 -10.73
CA ASP A 175 17.74 1.61 -11.47
C ASP A 175 18.11 2.93 -10.76
N ALA A 176 17.17 3.52 -10.03
CA ALA A 176 17.36 4.72 -9.22
C ALA A 176 17.61 4.41 -7.72
N LEU A 177 17.64 3.13 -7.34
CA LEU A 177 17.80 2.71 -5.95
C LEU A 177 19.25 2.89 -5.48
N THR A 178 19.46 3.89 -4.63
CA THR A 178 20.70 4.12 -3.89
C THR A 178 20.43 4.14 -2.39
N LYS A 179 21.47 3.95 -1.58
CA LYS A 179 21.38 4.09 -0.11
C LYS A 179 20.80 5.45 0.28
N ASP A 180 21.32 6.51 -0.33
CA ASP A 180 20.87 7.88 -0.14
C ASP A 180 19.36 8.05 -0.45
N ARG A 181 18.91 7.54 -1.60
CA ARG A 181 17.51 7.65 -2.02
C ARG A 181 16.57 6.88 -1.09
N LEU A 182 16.97 5.69 -0.66
CA LEU A 182 16.22 4.88 0.29
C LEU A 182 16.06 5.63 1.62
N LEU A 183 17.16 6.09 2.21
CA LEU A 183 17.14 6.75 3.51
C LEU A 183 16.38 8.08 3.47
N SER A 184 16.60 8.89 2.43
CA SER A 184 15.85 10.13 2.22
C SER A 184 14.35 9.87 2.17
N THR A 185 13.93 8.81 1.46
CA THR A 185 12.52 8.44 1.35
C THR A 185 11.94 7.95 2.69
N ILE A 186 12.71 7.19 3.47
CA ILE A 186 12.32 6.78 4.83
C ILE A 186 12.07 8.00 5.72
N TYR A 187 12.99 8.96 5.74
CA TYR A 187 12.86 10.16 6.55
C TYR A 187 11.74 11.08 6.06
N ASP A 188 11.48 11.14 4.75
CA ASP A 188 10.36 11.92 4.21
C ASP A 188 9.01 11.35 4.65
N ILE A 189 8.84 10.03 4.64
CA ILE A 189 7.61 9.41 5.16
C ILE A 189 7.49 9.63 6.67
N TYR A 190 8.59 9.50 7.43
CA TYR A 190 8.58 9.83 8.85
C TYR A 190 8.14 11.27 9.12
N LYS A 191 8.70 12.26 8.40
CA LYS A 191 8.30 13.68 8.51
C LYS A 191 6.83 13.88 8.15
N THR A 192 6.32 13.15 7.17
CA THR A 192 4.91 13.23 6.76
C THR A 192 3.97 12.72 7.85
N ILE A 193 4.35 11.66 8.56
CA ILE A 193 3.62 11.18 9.75
C ILE A 193 3.63 12.25 10.84
N MET A 194 4.79 12.84 11.13
CA MET A 194 4.92 13.89 12.15
C MET A 194 4.07 15.11 11.81
N MET A 195 4.10 15.56 10.55
CA MET A 195 3.24 16.63 10.05
C MET A 195 1.76 16.30 10.28
N THR A 196 1.33 15.07 9.99
CA THR A 196 -0.05 14.62 10.18
C THR A 196 -0.48 14.70 11.65
N ILE A 197 0.41 14.26 12.56
CA ILE A 197 0.17 14.33 14.02
C ILE A 197 0.11 15.78 14.48
N TRP A 198 1.06 16.63 14.06
CA TRP A 198 1.12 18.03 14.47
C TRP A 198 -0.05 18.85 13.94
N MET A 199 -0.54 18.57 12.72
CA MET A 199 -1.76 19.20 12.21
C MET A 199 -2.97 18.88 13.10
N LEU A 200 -3.05 17.65 13.63
CA LEU A 200 -4.14 17.25 14.53
C LEU A 200 -4.01 17.95 15.89
N GLU A 201 -2.81 17.99 16.46
CA GLU A 201 -2.53 18.63 17.75
C GLU A 201 -2.74 20.15 17.68
N GLN A 202 -2.30 20.80 16.59
CA GLN A 202 -2.51 22.24 16.39
C GLN A 202 -4.00 22.60 16.30
N GLU A 203 -4.81 21.79 15.60
CA GLU A 203 -6.25 22.02 15.55
C GLU A 203 -6.92 21.86 16.93
N ALA A 204 -6.34 21.03 17.80
CA ALA A 204 -6.76 20.86 19.19
C ALA A 204 -6.36 22.04 20.09
N GLU A 205 -5.17 22.64 19.90
CA GLU A 205 -4.75 23.81 20.70
C GLU A 205 -5.61 25.04 20.41
N ASN A 206 -6.07 25.21 19.17
CA ASN A 206 -7.03 26.25 18.78
C ASN A 206 -8.44 26.09 19.41
N HIS A 207 -8.61 25.17 20.38
CA HIS A 207 -9.83 24.98 21.19
C HIS A 207 -9.68 25.36 22.68
N LYS A 208 -8.49 25.79 23.13
CA LYS A 208 -8.32 26.41 24.44
C LYS A 208 -8.65 27.89 24.37
#